data_AF-A0A453SWN1-F1
#
_entry.id   AF-A0A453SWN1-F1
#
_cell.length_a   1.000
_cell.length_b   1.000
_cell.length_c   1.000
_cell.angle_alpha   90.00
_cell.angle_beta   90.00
_cell.angle_gamma   90.00
#
_symmetry.space_group_name_H-M   'P 1'
#
loop_
_entity.id
_entity.type
_entity.pdbx_description
1 polymer ?
#
loop_
_entity_poly.entity_id
_entity_poly.type
_entity_poly.pdbx_seq_one_letter_code
_entity_poly.pdbx_strand_id
1 'polypeptide(L)'
;MGTDNILGIFDLRGFGVENGDLQFLKFLIDVFYYYYPKRLGEVLFVDAPFVFQPMWQLVKPLLKQYASLVRFCDAETVRKEYFTEETVPPDFRR
;
A
#
# COMPACT_ATOMS: atom_id res chain seq x y z
N MET A 1 -21.10 1.45 -13.82
CA MET A 1 -19.97 0.73 -14.45
C MET A 1 -18.81 0.84 -13.50
N GLY A 2 -18.41 -0.27 -12.85
CA GLY A 2 -17.28 -0.26 -11.94
C GLY A 2 -15.99 -0.04 -12.73
N THR A 3 -15.11 0.82 -12.25
CA THR A 3 -13.74 0.87 -12.76
C THR A 3 -13.00 -0.34 -12.22
N ASP A 4 -12.42 -1.17 -13.08
CA ASP A 4 -11.61 -2.34 -12.73
C ASP A 4 -10.25 -1.91 -12.14
N ASN A 5 -10.28 -1.09 -11.08
CA ASN A 5 -9.12 -0.58 -10.40
C ASN A 5 -8.75 -1.48 -9.21
N ILE A 6 -7.45 -1.67 -9.02
CA ILE A 6 -6.85 -2.40 -7.93
C ILE A 6 -6.51 -1.41 -6.83
N LEU A 7 -6.97 -1.70 -5.61
CA LEU A 7 -6.53 -1.08 -4.37
C LEU A 7 -5.51 -2.00 -3.70
N GLY A 8 -4.28 -1.52 -3.52
CA GLY A 8 -3.27 -2.24 -2.73
C GLY A 8 -3.31 -1.76 -1.28
N ILE A 9 -3.50 -2.66 -0.31
CA ILE A 9 -3.43 -2.33 1.12
C ILE A 9 -2.23 -3.04 1.72
N PHE A 10 -1.30 -2.27 2.26
CA PHE A 10 -0.07 -2.75 2.87
C PHE A 10 -0.07 -2.32 4.33
N ASP A 11 -0.39 -3.26 5.20
CA ASP A 11 -0.32 -3.08 6.64
C ASP A 11 1.14 -3.12 7.11
N LEU A 12 1.62 -2.00 7.64
CA LEU A 12 2.99 -1.84 8.13
C LEU A 12 3.07 -1.85 9.66
N ARG A 13 1.99 -2.21 10.37
CA ARG A 13 2.03 -2.41 11.82
C ARG A 13 3.06 -3.50 12.15
N GLY A 14 3.99 -3.18 13.06
CA GLY A 14 5.08 -4.09 13.42
C GLY A 14 6.21 -4.18 12.39
N PHE A 15 6.20 -3.32 11.36
CA PHE A 15 7.32 -3.24 10.42
C PHE A 15 8.61 -2.82 11.14
N GLY A 16 9.67 -3.60 10.93
CA GLY A 16 11.02 -3.37 11.43
C GLY A 16 12.03 -3.47 10.28
N VAL A 17 13.21 -2.87 10.46
CA VAL A 17 14.27 -2.87 9.44
C VAL A 17 14.72 -4.29 9.09
N GLU A 18 14.75 -5.20 10.07
CA GLU A 18 15.08 -6.61 9.85
C GLU A 18 14.16 -7.33 8.85
N ASN A 19 12.91 -6.85 8.72
CA ASN A 19 11.89 -7.42 7.84
C ASN A 19 11.68 -6.55 6.59
N GLY A 20 12.53 -5.55 6.39
CA GLY A 20 12.45 -4.62 5.28
C GLY A 20 12.96 -5.21 3.98
N ASP A 21 12.08 -5.81 3.18
CA ASP A 21 12.42 -6.38 1.88
C ASP A 21 12.16 -5.39 0.72
N LEU A 22 13.20 -4.64 0.37
CA LEU A 22 13.22 -3.74 -0.78
C LEU A 22 13.07 -4.49 -2.12
N GLN A 23 13.50 -5.75 -2.20
CA GLN A 23 13.38 -6.54 -3.42
C GLN A 23 11.92 -6.97 -3.64
N PHE A 24 11.23 -7.36 -2.56
CA PHE A 24 9.81 -7.66 -2.60
C PHE A 24 8.97 -6.44 -3.00
N LEU A 25 9.24 -5.27 -2.42
CA LEU A 25 8.56 -4.03 -2.81
C LEU A 25 8.78 -3.70 -4.28
N LYS A 26 10.02 -3.83 -4.78
CA LYS A 26 10.32 -3.65 -6.20
C LYS A 26 9.57 -4.66 -7.09
N PHE A 27 9.55 -5.93 -6.70
CA PHE A 27 8.82 -6.97 -7.41
C PHE A 27 7.32 -6.64 -7.52
N LEU A 28 6.69 -6.21 -6.42
CA LEU A 28 5.28 -5.80 -6.45
C LEU A 28 5.03 -4.63 -7.42
N ILE A 29 5.92 -3.64 -7.41
CA ILE A 29 5.87 -2.50 -8.33
C ILE A 29 5.96 -2.99 -9.78
N ASP A 30 6.92 -3.86 -10.07
CA ASP A 30 7.08 -4.45 -11.41
C ASP A 30 5.82 -5.24 -11.80
N VAL A 31 5.21 -6.00 -10.88
CA VAL A 31 3.98 -6.75 -11.16
C VAL A 31 2.85 -5.83 -11.60
N PHE A 32 2.59 -4.76 -10.85
CA PHE A 32 1.54 -3.79 -11.20
C PHE A 32 1.86 -3.04 -12.49
N TYR A 33 3.14 -2.73 -12.73
CA TYR A 33 3.57 -2.02 -13.92
C TYR A 33 3.43 -2.85 -15.20
N TYR A 34 3.88 -4.11 -15.17
CA TYR A 34 3.96 -4.95 -16.36
C TYR A 34 2.70 -5.79 -16.62
N TYR A 35 2.06 -6.34 -15.59
CA TYR A 35 0.93 -7.26 -15.76
C TYR A 35 -0.43 -6.58 -15.59
N TYR A 36 -0.51 -5.48 -14.82
CA TYR A 36 -1.77 -4.76 -14.57
C TYR A 36 -1.68 -3.27 -14.92
N PRO A 37 -1.18 -2.92 -16.13
CA PRO A 37 -0.95 -1.54 -16.49
C PRO A 37 -2.25 -0.73 -16.42
N LYS A 38 -2.19 0.45 -15.79
CA LYS A 38 -3.30 1.40 -15.61
C LYS A 38 -4.49 0.86 -14.78
N ARG A 39 -4.36 -0.30 -14.15
CA ARG A 39 -5.37 -0.84 -13.24
C ARG A 39 -5.07 -0.50 -11.79
N LEU A 40 -3.82 -0.24 -11.42
CA LEU A 40 -3.52 0.22 -10.06
C LEU A 40 -4.12 1.61 -9.84
N GLY A 41 -5.09 1.71 -8.94
CA GLY A 41 -5.82 2.94 -8.64
C GLY A 41 -5.27 3.67 -7.43
N GLU A 42 -5.01 2.95 -6.34
CA GLU A 42 -4.49 3.51 -5.09
C GLU A 42 -3.71 2.44 -4.31
N VAL A 43 -2.73 2.89 -3.52
CA VAL A 43 -1.94 2.07 -2.61
C VAL A 43 -1.96 2.70 -1.22
N LEU A 44 -2.44 1.96 -0.23
CA LEU A 44 -2.48 2.38 1.17
C LEU A 44 -1.29 1.77 1.91
N PHE A 45 -0.41 2.63 2.42
CA PHE A 45 0.57 2.24 3.45
C PHE A 45 -0.04 2.56 4.82
N VAL A 46 -0.49 1.52 5.49
CA VAL A 46 -1.27 1.61 6.73
C VAL A 46 -0.34 1.58 7.93
N ASP A 47 -0.47 2.56 8.82
CA ASP A 47 0.29 2.69 10.07
C ASP A 47 1.81 2.55 9.87
N ALA A 48 2.33 3.17 8.81
CA ALA A 48 3.74 3.15 8.48
C ALA A 48 4.60 3.74 9.62
N PRO A 49 5.47 2.95 10.27
CA PRO A 49 6.30 3.46 11.35
C PRO A 49 7.38 4.40 10.81
N PHE A 50 7.91 5.30 11.65
CA PHE A 50 8.94 6.27 11.23
C PHE A 50 10.17 5.58 10.58
N VAL A 51 10.51 4.38 11.03
CA VAL A 51 11.61 3.58 10.50
C VAL A 51 11.40 3.13 9.04
N PHE A 52 10.17 3.22 8.51
CA PHE A 52 9.87 2.98 7.10
C PHE A 52 10.29 4.16 6.19
N GLN A 53 10.46 5.37 6.75
CA GLN A 53 10.76 6.56 5.92
C GLN A 53 12.04 6.42 5.09
N PRO A 54 13.19 5.95 5.61
CA PRO A 54 14.40 5.77 4.80
C PRO A 54 14.19 4.80 3.64
N MET A 55 13.46 3.71 3.89
CA MET A 55 13.09 2.73 2.86
C MET A 55 12.21 3.37 1.78
N TRP A 56 11.20 4.14 2.19
CA TRP A 56 10.32 4.84 1.26
C TRP A 56 11.08 5.84 0.38
N GLN A 57 12.08 6.54 0.90
CA GLN A 57 12.91 7.45 0.10
C GLN A 57 13.69 6.70 -1.00
N LEU A 58 14.05 5.43 -0.78
CA LEU A 58 14.69 4.59 -1.80
C LEU A 58 13.69 4.05 -2.83
N VAL A 59 12.47 3.71 -2.42
CA VAL A 59 11.43 3.11 -3.27
C VAL A 59 10.70 4.17 -4.11
N LYS A 60 10.40 5.34 -3.53
CA LYS A 60 9.61 6.39 -4.17
C LYS A 60 10.13 6.80 -5.56
N PRO A 61 11.44 6.97 -5.81
CA PRO A 61 11.96 7.27 -7.15
C PRO A 61 11.70 6.14 -8.16
N LEU A 62 11.70 4.88 -7.73
CA LEU A 62 11.47 3.72 -8.59
C LEU A 62 10.02 3.67 -9.10
N LEU A 63 9.09 4.17 -8.29
CA LEU A 63 7.66 4.24 -8.63
C LEU A 63 7.32 5.29 -9.70
N LYS A 64 8.21 6.26 -9.99
CA LYS A 64 7.96 7.35 -10.95
C LYS A 64 6.59 8.00 -10.70
N GLN A 65 5.71 8.02 -11.71
CA GLN A 65 4.36 8.58 -11.61
C GLN A 65 3.44 7.81 -10.66
N TYR A 66 3.67 6.52 -10.41
CA TYR A 66 2.82 5.72 -9.51
C TYR A 66 3.00 6.10 -8.04
N ALA A 67 4.06 6.85 -7.70
CA ALA A 67 4.23 7.38 -6.36
C ALA A 67 3.09 8.32 -5.93
N SER A 68 2.36 8.92 -6.89
CA SER A 68 1.19 9.75 -6.58
C SER A 68 -0.05 8.95 -6.17
N LEU A 69 -0.06 7.63 -6.41
CA LEU A 69 -1.15 6.73 -6.01
C LEU A 69 -0.99 6.24 -4.56
N VAL A 70 0.12 6.55 -3.92
CA VAL A 70 0.41 6.11 -2.55
C VAL A 70 -0.20 7.08 -1.54
N ARG A 71 -1.03 6.55 -0.65
CA ARG A 71 -1.58 7.24 0.51
C ARG A 71 -1.05 6.58 1.78
N PHE A 72 -0.51 7.39 2.67
CA PHE A 72 -0.21 6.99 4.04
C PHE A 72 -1.45 7.26 4.90
N CYS A 73 -1.92 6.28 5.65
CA CYS A 73 -3.10 6.41 6.51
C CYS A 73 -3.01 5.46 7.71
N ASP A 74 -3.93 5.61 8.66
CA ASP A 74 -4.08 4.70 9.79
C ASP A 74 -5.12 3.61 9.52
N ALA A 75 -5.12 2.54 10.33
CA ALA A 75 -6.08 1.44 10.22
C ALA A 75 -7.55 1.91 10.36
N GLU A 76 -7.80 2.96 11.13
CA GLU A 76 -9.15 3.51 11.31
C GLU A 76 -9.68 4.15 10.00
N THR A 77 -8.82 4.87 9.29
CA THR A 77 -9.11 5.43 7.97
C THR A 77 -9.45 4.32 6.98
N VAL A 78 -8.66 3.24 6.97
CA VAL A 78 -8.92 2.07 6.10
C VAL A 78 -10.31 1.50 6.39
N ARG A 79 -10.63 1.26 7.66
CA ARG A 79 -11.94 0.73 8.06
C ARG A 79 -13.08 1.63 7.63
N LYS A 80 -13.02 2.94 7.93
CA LYS A 80 -14.14 3.87 7.74
C LYS A 80 -14.37 4.26 6.28
N GLU A 81 -13.30 4.40 5.49
CA GLU A 81 -13.40 4.94 4.14
C GLU A 81 -13.50 3.84 3.06
N TYR A 82 -12.95 2.64 3.31
CA TYR A 82 -12.79 1.62 2.28
C TYR A 82 -13.64 0.36 2.49
N PHE A 83 -14.22 0.17 3.67
CA PHE A 83 -15.02 -1.03 4.00
C PHE A 83 -16.33 -0.69 4.69
N THR A 84 -17.29 -1.61 4.57
CA THR A 84 -18.46 -1.67 5.47
C THR A 84 -18.16 -2.58 6.65
N GLU A 85 -18.98 -2.52 7.70
CA GLU A 85 -18.85 -3.39 8.88
C GLU A 85 -18.90 -4.89 8.53
N GLU A 86 -19.60 -5.26 7.45
CA GLU A 86 -19.71 -6.64 6.98
C GLU A 86 -18.51 -7.09 6.14
N THR A 87 -17.80 -6.14 5.50
CA THR A 87 -16.74 -6.43 4.51
C THR A 87 -15.33 -6.12 5.02
N VAL A 88 -15.21 -5.46 6.17
CA VAL A 88 -13.91 -5.15 6.79
C VAL A 88 -13.14 -6.44 7.13
N PRO A 89 -11.85 -6.54 6.73
CA PRO A 89 -10.99 -7.66 7.10
C PRO A 89 -10.78 -7.75 8.62
N PRO A 90 -10.62 -8.96 9.19
CA PRO A 90 -10.43 -9.14 10.64
C PRO A 90 -9.35 -8.25 11.26
N ASP A 91 -8.26 -8.01 10.53
CA ASP A 91 -7.11 -7.22 11.00
C ASP A 91 -7.41 -5.72 11.15
N PHE A 92 -8.49 -5.24 10.53
CA PHE A 92 -8.93 -3.83 10.57
C PHE A 92 -10.25 -3.64 11.36
N ARG A 93 -10.77 -4.69 12.02
CA ARG A 93 -12.04 -4.61 12.78
C ARG A 93 -11.91 -3.93 14.15
N ARG A 94 -10.72 -3.90 14.74
CA ARG A 94 -10.50 -3.41 16.10
C ARG A 94 -9.88 -2.03 16.09
#